data_AF-A0A7C4Y6U8-F1
#
_entry.id   AF-A0A7C4Y6U8-F1
#
_cell.length_a   1.000
_cell.length_b   1.000
_cell.length_c   1.000
_cell.angle_alpha   90.00
_cell.angle_beta   90.00
_cell.angle_gamma   90.00
#
_symmetry.space_group_name_H-M   'P 1'
#
loop_
_entity.id
_entity.type
_entity.pdbx_description
1 polymer ?
#
loop_
_entity_poly.entity_id
_entity_poly.type
_entity_poly.pdbx_seq_one_letter_code
_entity_poly.pdbx_strand_id
1 'polypeptide(L)'
;MDKHRKDALNKSGASNENPQKSNESSIQKGKEILEKLNPAEVVENFTNGFALHEIILDKDGKPCDYRFLYANAAFEKLTGLKIENIIGKTALEVLPGLEKYWIDIYGKVAMT
;
A
#
# COMPACT_ATOMS: atom_id res chain seq x y z
N MET A 1 -16.49 44.36 -58.40
CA MET A 1 -16.04 42.95 -58.47
C MET A 1 -14.53 43.04 -58.39
N ASP A 2 -13.91 42.83 -57.24
CA ASP A 2 -13.70 41.49 -56.72
C ASP A 2 -13.78 41.40 -55.20
N LYS A 3 -14.49 40.37 -54.76
CA LYS A 3 -14.85 40.05 -53.39
C LYS A 3 -14.05 38.80 -53.06
N HIS A 4 -12.88 38.89 -52.42
CA HIS A 4 -12.22 37.77 -51.70
C HIS A 4 -10.86 38.21 -51.12
N ARG A 5 -10.86 38.79 -49.90
CA ARG A 5 -9.77 38.62 -48.91
C ARG A 5 -10.18 39.22 -47.55
N LYS A 6 -11.11 38.56 -46.86
CA LYS A 6 -11.41 38.83 -45.45
C LYS A 6 -11.71 37.53 -44.72
N ASP A 7 -10.75 36.61 -44.71
CA ASP A 7 -10.81 35.43 -43.84
C ASP A 7 -9.38 35.10 -43.37
N ALA A 8 -8.90 35.88 -42.39
CA ALA A 8 -7.74 35.51 -41.57
C ALA A 8 -7.67 36.40 -40.31
N LEU A 9 -8.80 36.55 -39.62
CA LEU A 9 -8.79 36.98 -38.22
C LEU A 9 -9.02 35.73 -37.36
N ASN A 10 -7.90 35.09 -37.07
CA ASN A 10 -7.57 34.42 -35.81
C ASN A 10 -8.78 34.15 -34.90
N LYS A 11 -9.50 33.03 -35.14
CA LYS A 11 -10.36 32.44 -34.12
C LYS A 11 -9.46 31.80 -33.08
N SER A 12 -9.16 32.60 -32.07
CA SER A 12 -8.80 32.18 -30.72
C SER A 12 -9.68 31.01 -30.29
N GLY A 13 -9.06 29.83 -30.24
CA GLY A 13 -9.64 28.59 -29.72
C GLY A 13 -8.57 27.75 -29.05
N ALA A 14 -7.57 28.38 -28.44
CA ALA A 14 -6.78 27.71 -27.42
C ALA A 14 -7.73 27.55 -26.22
N SER A 15 -8.34 26.37 -26.11
CA SER A 15 -9.02 25.92 -24.92
C SER A 15 -8.12 26.19 -23.74
N ASN A 16 -8.43 27.24 -22.98
CA ASN A 16 -7.76 27.54 -21.73
C ASN A 16 -8.31 26.53 -20.71
N GLU A 17 -7.95 25.25 -20.88
CA GLU A 17 -8.25 24.21 -19.92
C GLU A 17 -7.53 24.60 -18.64
N ASN A 18 -8.31 24.96 -17.62
CA ASN A 18 -7.80 25.35 -16.32
C ASN A 18 -6.87 24.23 -15.79
N PRO A 19 -5.56 24.48 -15.61
CA PRO A 19 -4.59 23.45 -15.21
C PRO A 19 -4.97 22.73 -13.91
N GLN A 20 -5.75 23.38 -13.05
CA GLN A 20 -6.27 22.76 -11.82
C GLN A 20 -7.30 21.66 -12.12
N LYS A 21 -8.18 21.83 -13.11
CA LYS A 21 -9.19 20.81 -13.47
C LYS A 21 -8.57 19.58 -14.15
N SER A 22 -7.52 19.75 -14.95
CA SER A 22 -6.83 18.61 -15.59
C SER A 22 -6.03 17.77 -14.57
N ASN A 23 -5.46 18.42 -13.56
CA ASN A 23 -4.77 17.74 -12.46
C ASN A 23 -5.74 16.96 -11.56
N GLU A 24 -6.89 17.52 -11.20
CA GLU A 24 -7.93 16.82 -10.42
C GLU A 24 -8.45 15.58 -11.16
N SER A 25 -8.70 15.68 -12.47
CA SER A 25 -9.13 14.53 -13.29
C SER A 25 -8.08 13.41 -13.34
N SER A 26 -6.79 13.78 -13.39
CA SER A 26 -5.69 12.80 -13.42
C SER A 26 -5.52 12.10 -12.07
N ILE A 27 -5.65 12.84 -10.96
CA ILE A 27 -5.64 12.27 -9.61
C ILE A 27 -6.83 11.32 -9.42
N GLN A 28 -8.01 11.69 -9.90
CA GLN A 28 -9.21 10.86 -9.79
C GLN A 28 -9.06 9.54 -10.55
N LYS A 29 -8.56 9.59 -11.78
CA LYS A 29 -8.23 8.37 -12.55
C LYS A 29 -7.21 7.49 -11.83
N GLY A 30 -6.21 8.09 -11.19
CA GLY A 30 -5.23 7.36 -10.37
C GLY A 30 -5.89 6.61 -9.21
N LYS A 31 -6.82 7.25 -8.49
CA LYS A 31 -7.57 6.61 -7.40
C LYS A 31 -8.43 5.44 -7.88
N GLU A 32 -9.14 5.61 -9.01
CA GLU A 32 -9.96 4.55 -9.60
C GLU A 32 -9.13 3.32 -10.03
N ILE A 33 -7.89 3.53 -10.46
CA ILE A 33 -6.96 2.43 -10.76
C ILE A 33 -6.59 1.71 -9.46
N LEU A 34 -6.22 2.45 -8.42
CA LEU A 34 -5.83 1.87 -7.11
C LEU A 34 -6.96 1.05 -6.48
N GLU A 35 -8.21 1.51 -6.56
CA GLU A 35 -9.39 0.78 -6.05
C GLU A 35 -9.65 -0.55 -6.78
N LYS A 36 -9.17 -0.68 -8.02
CA LYS A 36 -9.32 -1.91 -8.82
C LYS A 36 -8.15 -2.87 -8.66
N LEU A 37 -7.08 -2.48 -7.96
CA LEU A 37 -5.95 -3.36 -7.74
C LEU A 37 -6.32 -4.45 -6.73
N ASN A 38 -5.75 -5.63 -6.91
CA ASN A 38 -5.78 -6.69 -5.91
C ASN A 38 -4.69 -6.42 -4.86
N PRO A 39 -5.03 -6.12 -3.59
CA PRO A 39 -4.05 -5.81 -2.57
C PRO A 39 -3.01 -6.92 -2.38
N ALA A 40 -3.40 -8.19 -2.51
CA ALA A 40 -2.50 -9.33 -2.35
C ALA A 40 -1.42 -9.36 -3.46
N GLU A 41 -1.81 -9.10 -4.71
CA GLU A 41 -0.87 -9.04 -5.83
C GLU A 41 0.08 -7.83 -5.72
N VAL A 42 -0.44 -6.70 -5.23
CA VAL A 42 0.36 -5.50 -5.00
C VAL A 42 1.43 -5.76 -3.95
N VAL A 43 1.08 -6.33 -2.80
CA VAL A 43 2.06 -6.60 -1.74
C VAL A 43 3.06 -7.70 -2.13
N GLU A 44 2.66 -8.69 -2.92
CA GLU A 44 3.57 -9.73 -3.40
C GLU A 44 4.66 -9.14 -4.31
N ASN A 45 4.30 -8.18 -5.16
CA ASN A 45 5.22 -7.55 -6.11
C ASN A 45 5.97 -6.34 -5.54
N PHE A 46 5.73 -5.96 -4.27
CA PHE A 46 6.49 -4.89 -3.62
C PHE A 46 7.93 -5.30 -3.33
N THR A 47 8.87 -4.38 -3.55
CA THR A 47 10.30 -4.62 -3.28
C THR A 47 10.63 -4.63 -1.79
N ASN A 48 9.76 -4.06 -0.96
CA ASN A 48 9.91 -4.02 0.48
C ASN A 48 9.24 -5.25 1.11
N GLY A 49 9.81 -5.72 2.22
CA GLY A 49 9.21 -6.78 3.01
C GLY A 49 7.85 -6.36 3.56
N PHE A 50 6.86 -7.23 3.37
CA PHE A 50 5.52 -7.09 3.93
C PHE A 50 5.18 -8.36 4.70
N ALA A 51 4.61 -8.19 5.90
CA ALA A 51 4.03 -9.28 6.68
C ALA A 51 2.73 -8.80 7.33
N LEU A 52 1.73 -9.69 7.35
CA LEU A 52 0.48 -9.50 8.06
C LEU A 52 0.52 -10.33 9.34
N HIS A 53 0.24 -9.69 10.47
CA HIS A 53 0.24 -10.32 11.77
C HIS A 53 -1.15 -10.27 12.43
N GLU A 54 -1.48 -11.32 13.17
CA GLU A 54 -2.56 -11.33 14.15
C GLU A 54 -1.98 -11.11 15.54
N ILE A 55 -2.43 -10.08 16.27
CA ILE A 55 -2.00 -9.88 17.66
C ILE A 55 -2.70 -10.88 18.58
N ILE A 56 -1.93 -11.52 19.45
CA ILE A 56 -2.43 -12.41 20.48
C ILE A 56 -2.41 -11.66 21.81
N LEU A 57 -3.54 -11.66 22.51
CA LEU A 57 -3.71 -11.03 23.82
C LEU A 57 -3.63 -12.09 24.94
N ASP A 58 -3.09 -11.69 26.08
CA ASP A 58 -3.19 -12.46 27.31
C ASP A 58 -4.59 -12.36 27.95
N LYS A 59 -4.78 -13.05 29.07
CA LYS A 59 -6.03 -13.06 29.85
C LYS A 59 -6.46 -11.68 30.37
N ASP A 60 -5.53 -10.72 30.47
CA ASP A 60 -5.76 -9.38 30.96
C ASP A 60 -5.94 -8.38 29.79
N GLY A 61 -6.02 -8.89 28.55
CA GLY A 61 -6.23 -8.12 27.33
C GLY A 61 -4.96 -7.41 26.82
N LYS A 62 -3.77 -7.80 27.27
CA LYS A 62 -2.50 -7.17 26.85
C LYS A 62 -1.86 -7.97 25.71
N PRO A 63 -1.31 -7.31 24.67
CA PRO A 63 -0.52 -7.97 23.64
C PRO A 63 0.64 -8.76 24.25
N CYS A 64 0.68 -10.07 23.97
CA CYS A 64 1.67 -10.98 24.54
C CYS A 64 2.46 -11.76 23.48
N ASP A 65 1.96 -11.83 22.24
CA ASP A 65 2.65 -12.38 21.08
C ASP A 65 1.92 -11.92 19.79
N TYR A 66 2.40 -12.34 18.62
CA TYR A 66 1.66 -12.21 17.36
C TYR A 66 1.91 -13.39 16.43
N ARG A 67 0.95 -13.72 15.57
CA ARG A 67 1.01 -14.83 14.61
C ARG A 67 1.23 -14.31 13.20
N PHE A 68 2.12 -14.95 12.45
CA PHE A 68 2.30 -14.66 11.02
C PHE A 68 1.13 -15.24 10.23
N LEU A 69 0.34 -14.37 9.59
CA LEU A 69 -0.76 -14.77 8.71
C LEU A 69 -0.35 -14.80 7.24
N TYR A 70 0.53 -13.88 6.84
CA TYR A 70 1.05 -13.77 5.49
C TYR A 70 2.40 -13.04 5.51
N ALA A 71 3.27 -13.33 4.55
CA ALA A 71 4.46 -12.55 4.26
C ALA A 71 4.79 -12.67 2.76
N ASN A 72 5.32 -11.60 2.16
CA ASN A 72 5.72 -11.61 0.75
C ASN A 72 7.16 -12.13 0.57
N ALA A 73 7.55 -12.45 -0.66
CA ALA A 73 8.91 -12.92 -0.97
C ALA A 73 10.02 -11.92 -0.57
N ALA A 74 9.75 -10.62 -0.56
CA ALA A 74 10.71 -9.61 -0.12
C ALA A 74 11.00 -9.68 1.38
N PHE A 75 10.00 -10.02 2.21
CA PHE A 75 10.17 -10.21 3.65
C PHE A 75 11.12 -11.37 3.96
N GLU A 76 10.97 -12.50 3.27
CA GLU A 76 11.87 -13.64 3.40
C GLU A 76 13.32 -13.27 3.06
N LYS A 77 13.51 -12.53 1.95
CA LYS A 77 14.84 -12.06 1.53
C LYS A 77 15.48 -11.12 2.55
N LEU A 78 14.68 -10.24 3.15
CA LEU A 78 15.15 -9.23 4.10
C LEU A 78 15.53 -9.82 5.46
N THR A 79 14.73 -10.76 5.95
CA THR A 79 14.84 -11.29 7.32
C THR A 79 15.57 -12.64 7.38
N GLY A 80 15.63 -13.37 6.26
CA GLY A 80 16.08 -14.76 6.22
C GLY A 80 15.06 -15.77 6.73
N LEU A 81 13.89 -15.32 7.19
CA LEU A 81 12.83 -16.19 7.68
C LEU A 81 12.04 -16.79 6.51
N LYS A 82 12.15 -18.11 6.36
CA LYS A 82 11.43 -18.87 5.34
C LYS A 82 9.93 -18.82 5.57
N ILE A 83 9.16 -18.34 4.58
CA ILE A 83 7.71 -18.14 4.70
C ILE A 83 7.01 -19.43 5.12
N GLU A 84 7.34 -20.55 4.45
CA GLU A 84 6.82 -21.89 4.77
C GLU A 84 7.02 -22.32 6.23
N ASN A 85 8.02 -21.74 6.92
CA ASN A 85 8.36 -22.09 8.29
C ASN A 85 7.75 -21.14 9.33
N ILE A 86 7.21 -19.98 8.93
CA ILE A 86 6.67 -18.97 9.84
C ILE A 86 5.15 -18.84 9.77
N ILE A 87 4.53 -19.06 8.61
CA ILE A 87 3.08 -18.89 8.46
C ILE A 87 2.34 -19.82 9.43
N GLY A 88 1.40 -19.25 10.16
CA GLY A 88 0.62 -19.94 11.19
C GLY A 88 1.31 -20.07 12.54
N LYS A 89 2.60 -19.70 12.69
CA LYS A 89 3.33 -19.73 13.96
C LYS A 89 3.37 -18.36 14.63
N THR A 90 3.59 -18.34 15.93
CA THR A 90 3.79 -17.12 16.68
C THR A 90 5.22 -16.61 16.59
N ALA A 91 5.41 -15.33 16.88
CA ALA A 91 6.71 -14.68 16.80
C ALA A 91 7.70 -15.29 17.80
N LEU A 92 7.24 -15.64 19.01
CA LEU A 92 8.08 -16.30 20.01
C LEU A 92 8.39 -17.77 19.68
N GLU A 93 7.53 -18.45 18.91
CA GLU A 93 7.84 -19.79 18.37
C GLU A 93 8.96 -19.74 17.31
N VAL A 94 8.92 -18.72 16.45
CA VAL A 94 9.89 -18.55 15.35
C VAL A 94 11.20 -17.93 15.87
N LEU A 95 11.10 -16.98 16.79
CA LEU A 95 12.20 -16.21 17.36
C LEU A 95 12.09 -16.19 18.88
N PRO A 96 12.57 -17.22 19.60
CA PRO A 96 12.46 -17.31 21.06
C PRO A 96 13.13 -16.15 21.82
N GLY A 97 14.09 -15.46 21.17
CA GLY A 97 14.78 -14.29 21.71
C GLY A 97 14.22 -12.95 21.23
N LEU A 98 13.04 -12.93 20.59
CA LEU A 98 12.43 -11.71 20.08
C LEU A 98 12.27 -10.67 21.19
N GLU A 99 12.69 -9.44 20.92
CA GLU A 99 12.54 -8.39 21.91
C GLU A 99 11.08 -7.98 22.07
N LYS A 100 10.65 -7.86 23.33
CA LYS A 100 9.26 -7.50 23.70
C LYS A 100 8.75 -6.23 23.00
N TYR A 101 9.62 -5.30 22.64
CA TYR A 101 9.20 -4.06 21.99
C TYR A 101 8.48 -4.30 20.66
N TRP A 102 8.79 -5.39 19.93
CA TRP A 102 8.08 -5.71 18.69
C TRP A 102 6.62 -6.05 18.93
N ILE A 103 6.35 -6.87 19.95
CA ILE A 103 5.01 -7.22 20.39
C ILE A 103 4.27 -5.96 20.85
N ASP A 104 4.94 -5.08 21.60
CA ASP A 104 4.36 -3.85 22.10
C ASP A 104 4.03 -2.84 20.98
N ILE A 105 4.89 -2.72 19.95
CA ILE A 105 4.67 -1.83 18.81
C ILE A 105 3.49 -2.32 17.96
N TYR A 106 3.50 -3.59 17.56
CA TYR A 106 2.41 -4.12 16.72
C TYR A 106 1.11 -4.21 17.51
N GLY A 107 1.19 -4.54 18.79
CA GLY A 107 0.06 -4.49 19.72
C GLY A 107 -0.58 -3.10 19.78
N LYS A 108 0.19 -2.02 19.87
CA LYS A 108 -0.36 -0.66 19.84
C LYS A 108 -1.13 -0.36 18.56
N VAL A 109 -0.61 -0.77 17.40
CA VAL A 109 -1.27 -0.54 16.10
C VAL A 109 -2.58 -1.30 16.00
N ALA A 110 -2.63 -2.55 16.47
CA ALA A 110 -3.85 -3.35 16.40
C ALA A 110 -4.96 -2.91 17.39
N MET A 111 -4.59 -2.12 18.40
CA MET A 111 -5.49 -1.70 19.48
C MET A 111 -6.00 -0.25 19.32
N THR A 112 -5.68 0.43 18.22
CA THR A 112 -6.26 1.74 17.84
C THR A 112 -7.48 1.58 16.96
#